data_AF-A0A972W5I4-F1
#
_entry.id   AF-A0A972W5I4-F1
#
_cell.length_a   1.000
_cell.length_b   1.000
_cell.length_c   1.000
_cell.angle_alpha   90.00
_cell.angle_beta   90.00
_cell.angle_gamma   90.00
#
_symmetry.space_group_name_H-M   'P 1'
#
loop_
_entity.id
_entity.type
_entity.pdbx_description
1 polymer ?
#
loop_
_entity_poly.entity_id
_entity_poly.type
_entity_poly.pdbx_seq_one_letter_code
_entity_poly.pdbx_strand_id
1 'polypeptide(L)'
;MKTRNLRRGNRPILDEKGYATGILKSVIADIGIKEERKGRDIEEIEYQRYVFSFDVKGIVDNIEMKVITGTVINDEPPHIIAKGRGIKKEKPVYNRLTTACIGLNLVSEKELSTIDDKRLDEIEKSLEQIKNISTTFKIVRNEKTGFLNIDPTTIKIIEKTEKPSKI
;
A
#
# COMPACT_ATOMS: atom_id res chain seq x y z
N MET A 1 36.26 -25.52 6.78
CA MET A 1 35.49 -24.28 6.46
C MET A 1 34.55 -23.99 7.62
N LYS A 2 34.63 -22.81 8.26
CA LYS A 2 33.66 -22.43 9.31
C LYS A 2 32.34 -22.05 8.64
N THR A 3 31.29 -22.82 8.89
CA THR A 3 29.92 -22.50 8.51
C THR A 3 29.49 -21.24 9.25
N ARG A 4 29.21 -20.14 8.53
CA ARG A 4 28.67 -18.92 9.14
C ARG A 4 27.17 -19.12 9.40
N ASN A 5 26.74 -18.94 10.65
CA ASN A 5 25.33 -19.03 11.05
C ASN A 5 24.51 -17.78 10.70
N LEU A 6 25.16 -16.66 10.41
CA LEU A 6 24.50 -15.42 10.02
C LEU A 6 24.41 -15.32 8.49
N ARG A 7 23.19 -15.10 7.99
CA ARG A 7 22.92 -14.82 6.58
C ARG A 7 22.47 -13.38 6.42
N ARG A 8 22.77 -12.80 5.26
CA ARG A 8 22.25 -11.47 4.88
C ARG A 8 20.76 -11.62 4.57
N GLY A 9 19.92 -10.77 5.17
CA GLY A 9 18.49 -10.76 4.86
C GLY A 9 18.22 -10.37 3.40
N ASN A 10 17.18 -10.96 2.81
CA ASN A 10 16.70 -10.54 1.50
C ASN A 10 16.19 -9.09 1.58
N ARG A 11 16.44 -8.29 0.55
CA ARG A 11 16.01 -6.88 0.48
C ARG A 11 15.43 -6.56 -0.90
N PRO A 12 14.48 -5.61 -0.99
CA PRO A 12 13.92 -5.18 -2.27
C PRO A 12 15.02 -4.66 -3.20
N ILE A 13 14.87 -4.93 -4.50
CA ILE A 13 15.66 -4.27 -5.55
C ILE A 13 15.02 -2.92 -5.81
N LEU A 14 15.83 -1.86 -5.76
CA LEU A 14 15.42 -0.49 -6.01
C LEU A 14 16.04 0.01 -7.31
N ASP A 15 15.30 0.79 -8.07
CA ASP A 15 15.82 1.55 -9.21
C ASP A 15 16.61 2.80 -8.76
N GLU A 16 17.18 3.51 -9.72
CA GLU A 16 17.95 4.74 -9.48
C GLU A 16 17.13 5.86 -8.79
N LYS A 17 15.80 5.81 -8.90
CA LYS A 17 14.87 6.76 -8.29
C LYS A 17 14.36 6.28 -6.92
N GLY A 18 14.82 5.12 -6.45
CA GLY A 18 14.45 4.52 -5.18
C GLY A 18 13.10 3.79 -5.19
N TYR A 19 12.58 3.40 -6.35
CA TYR A 19 11.35 2.63 -6.48
C TYR A 19 11.63 1.13 -6.57
N ALA A 20 10.80 0.34 -5.91
CA ALA A 20 10.74 -1.11 -6.05
C ALA A 20 9.65 -1.49 -7.06
N THR A 21 9.84 -2.64 -7.72
CA THR A 21 8.82 -3.27 -8.57
C THR A 21 8.24 -4.49 -7.86
N GLY A 22 6.93 -4.65 -7.92
CA GLY A 22 6.23 -5.81 -7.39
C GLY A 22 4.98 -6.18 -8.18
N ILE A 23 4.44 -7.35 -7.87
CA ILE A 23 3.17 -7.83 -8.40
C ILE A 23 2.14 -7.74 -7.28
N LEU A 24 1.11 -6.92 -7.44
CA LEU A 24 -0.08 -6.94 -6.60
C LEU A 24 -0.83 -8.26 -6.88
N LYS A 25 -0.75 -9.19 -5.94
CA LYS A 25 -1.28 -10.54 -6.05
C LYS A 25 -2.77 -10.61 -5.79
N SER A 26 -3.24 -9.89 -4.77
CA SER A 26 -4.62 -9.89 -4.34
C SER A 26 -4.92 -8.68 -3.46
N VAL A 27 -6.19 -8.32 -3.41
CA VAL A 27 -6.76 -7.46 -2.37
C VAL A 27 -7.89 -8.24 -1.70
N ILE A 28 -7.84 -8.35 -0.37
CA ILE A 28 -8.80 -9.16 0.39
C ILE A 28 -9.39 -8.30 1.51
N ALA A 29 -10.71 -8.36 1.68
CA ALA A 29 -11.40 -7.83 2.86
C ALA A 29 -11.14 -8.76 4.05
N ASP A 30 -10.72 -8.19 5.18
CA ASP A 30 -10.29 -8.89 6.37
C ASP A 30 -10.77 -8.16 7.64
N ILE A 31 -10.67 -8.83 8.79
CA ILE A 31 -10.94 -8.24 10.10
C ILE A 31 -9.62 -8.07 10.84
N GLY A 32 -9.34 -6.83 11.27
CA GLY A 32 -8.20 -6.51 12.14
C GLY A 32 -8.64 -6.38 13.58
N ILE A 33 -7.73 -6.70 14.51
CA ILE A 33 -7.89 -6.45 15.93
C ILE A 33 -6.98 -5.30 16.33
N LYS A 34 -7.52 -4.33 17.05
CA LYS A 34 -6.78 -3.23 17.67
C LYS A 34 -6.99 -3.29 19.17
N GLU A 35 -5.90 -3.42 19.91
CA GLU A 35 -5.93 -3.28 21.36
C GLU A 35 -5.92 -1.79 21.73
N GLU A 36 -6.93 -1.34 22.47
CA GLU A 36 -6.97 -0.04 23.10
C GLU A 36 -6.98 -0.18 24.61
N ARG A 37 -6.04 0.52 25.26
CA ARG A 37 -5.97 0.55 26.71
C ARG A 37 -6.95 1.60 27.26
N LYS A 38 -7.98 1.17 27.97
CA LYS A 38 -8.89 2.05 28.73
C LYS A 38 -8.63 1.87 30.22
N GLY A 39 -7.79 2.74 30.77
CA GLY A 39 -7.38 2.66 32.17
C GLY A 39 -6.50 1.45 32.47
N ARG A 40 -7.00 0.51 33.29
CA ARG A 40 -6.30 -0.74 33.63
C ARG A 40 -6.64 -1.89 32.70
N ASP A 41 -7.73 -1.77 31.95
CA ASP A 41 -8.21 -2.82 31.07
C ASP A 41 -7.70 -2.62 29.64
N ILE A 42 -7.57 -3.73 28.92
CA ILE A 42 -7.27 -3.76 27.49
C ILE A 42 -8.54 -4.21 26.80
N GLU A 43 -9.08 -3.35 25.94
CA GLU A 43 -10.20 -3.69 25.08
C GLU A 43 -9.66 -4.05 23.69
N GLU A 44 -10.15 -5.17 23.16
CA GLU A 44 -9.92 -5.57 21.77
C GLU A 44 -11.07 -5.05 20.91
N ILE A 45 -10.73 -4.22 19.93
CA ILE A 45 -11.69 -3.66 18.98
C ILE A 45 -11.43 -4.30 17.62
N GLU A 46 -12.44 -5.02 17.11
CA GLU A 46 -12.45 -5.51 15.74
C GLU A 46 -12.79 -4.38 14.76
N TYR A 47 -12.10 -4.35 13.62
CA TYR A 47 -12.38 -3.40 12.55
C TYR A 47 -12.18 -4.03 11.18
N GLN A 48 -13.03 -3.68 10.23
CA GLN A 48 -12.90 -4.11 8.84
C GLN A 48 -11.74 -3.40 8.16
N ARG A 49 -11.03 -4.13 7.31
CA ARG A 49 -9.84 -3.63 6.60
C ARG A 49 -9.67 -4.31 5.25
N TYR A 50 -8.90 -3.67 4.37
CA TYR A 50 -8.38 -4.32 3.17
C TYR A 50 -6.90 -4.64 3.34
N VAL A 51 -6.50 -5.81 2.83
CA VAL A 51 -5.12 -6.29 2.80
C VAL A 51 -4.69 -6.45 1.35
N PHE A 52 -3.81 -5.56 0.90
CA PHE A 52 -3.19 -5.62 -0.42
C PHE A 52 -1.88 -6.42 -0.29
N SER A 53 -1.79 -7.55 -0.96
CA SER A 53 -0.63 -8.44 -0.93
C SER A 53 0.23 -8.27 -2.17
N PHE A 54 1.50 -7.96 -1.99
CA PHE A 54 2.47 -7.72 -3.05
C PHE A 54 3.62 -8.73 -3.00
N ASP A 55 3.97 -9.28 -4.15
CA ASP A 55 5.24 -9.98 -4.35
C ASP A 55 6.26 -8.99 -4.90
N VAL A 56 7.14 -8.50 -4.03
CA VAL A 56 8.17 -7.50 -4.37
C VAL A 56 9.44 -8.21 -4.80
N LYS A 57 10.08 -7.74 -5.89
CA LYS A 57 11.35 -8.32 -6.34
C LYS A 57 12.44 -8.07 -5.30
N GLY A 58 12.94 -9.13 -4.67
CA GLY A 58 14.10 -9.09 -3.80
C GLY A 58 15.38 -9.50 -4.54
N ILE A 59 16.52 -9.33 -3.87
CA ILE A 59 17.84 -9.72 -4.40
C ILE A 59 17.99 -11.23 -4.55
N VAL A 60 17.42 -11.99 -3.61
CA VAL A 60 17.54 -13.46 -3.58
C VAL A 60 16.27 -14.07 -4.16
N ASP A 61 15.14 -13.81 -3.49
CA ASP A 61 13.81 -14.27 -3.89
C ASP A 61 12.82 -13.12 -3.87
N ASN A 62 11.57 -13.37 -4.27
CA ASN A 62 10.50 -12.41 -4.03
C ASN A 62 10.24 -12.25 -2.52
N ILE A 63 9.84 -11.05 -2.13
CA ILE A 63 9.53 -10.66 -0.76
C ILE A 63 8.04 -10.35 -0.72
N GLU A 64 7.28 -11.13 0.04
CA GLU A 64 5.87 -10.82 0.30
C GLU A 64 5.78 -9.59 1.20
N MET A 65 5.05 -8.57 0.76
CA MET A 65 4.79 -7.35 1.52
C MET A 65 3.28 -7.06 1.50
N LYS A 66 2.77 -6.52 2.61
CA LYS A 66 1.34 -6.22 2.76
C LYS A 66 1.11 -4.76 3.05
N VAL A 67 0.12 -4.18 2.39
CA VAL A 67 -0.42 -2.85 2.72
C VAL A 67 -1.80 -3.07 3.31
N ILE A 68 -1.94 -2.75 4.60
CA ILE A 68 -3.22 -2.76 5.30
C ILE A 68 -3.84 -1.35 5.20
N THR A 69 -5.13 -1.29 4.90
CA THR A 69 -5.92 -0.06 4.83
C THR A 69 -7.25 -0.23 5.56
N GLY A 70 -7.92 0.87 5.92
CA GLY A 70 -9.33 0.80 6.31
C GLY A 70 -10.24 0.52 5.10
N THR A 71 -11.55 0.71 5.29
CA THR A 71 -12.60 0.46 4.28
C THR A 71 -13.24 1.75 3.72
N VAL A 72 -12.90 2.91 4.27
CA VAL A 72 -13.54 4.18 3.89
C VAL A 72 -12.83 4.81 2.69
N ILE A 73 -13.60 5.24 1.69
CA ILE A 73 -13.14 6.16 0.63
C ILE A 73 -13.50 7.58 1.06
N ASN A 74 -12.52 8.48 1.01
CA ASN A 74 -12.74 9.90 1.34
C ASN A 74 -13.03 10.69 0.07
N ASP A 75 -14.05 11.54 0.13
CA ASP A 75 -14.42 12.53 -0.87
C ASP A 75 -13.39 13.68 -0.97
N GLU A 76 -12.89 14.12 0.18
CA GLU A 76 -11.85 15.15 0.28
C GLU A 76 -10.64 14.66 1.10
N PRO A 77 -9.42 15.10 0.75
CA PRO A 77 -8.24 14.74 1.51
C PRO A 77 -8.31 15.48 2.85
N PRO A 78 -8.25 14.78 4.00
CA PRO A 78 -8.10 15.48 5.27
C PRO A 78 -6.83 16.32 5.22
N HIS A 79 -6.90 17.56 5.71
CA HIS A 79 -5.72 18.40 5.91
C HIS A 79 -4.84 17.79 7.02
N ILE A 80 -4.08 16.74 6.68
CA ILE A 80 -3.18 16.09 7.63
C ILE A 80 -1.89 16.91 7.63
N ILE A 81 -1.66 17.60 8.75
CA ILE A 81 -0.39 18.26 9.05
C ILE A 81 0.70 17.19 9.08
N ALA A 82 1.55 17.14 8.06
CA ALA A 82 2.79 16.38 8.12
C ALA A 82 3.65 16.96 9.25
N LYS A 83 3.73 16.27 10.39
CA LYS A 83 4.55 16.70 11.52
C LYS A 83 6.03 16.49 11.20
N GLY A 84 6.67 17.52 10.65
CA GLY A 84 8.13 17.62 10.54
C GLY A 84 8.66 18.81 11.34
N ARG A 85 9.84 18.67 11.98
CA ARG A 85 10.56 19.80 12.58
C ARG A 85 10.93 20.79 11.45
N GLY A 86 10.36 22.00 11.50
CA GLY A 86 10.84 23.17 10.77
C GLY A 86 10.09 23.58 9.50
N ILE A 87 9.22 22.75 8.91
CA ILE A 87 8.42 23.15 7.75
C ILE A 87 7.01 22.54 7.85
N LYS A 88 6.02 23.35 8.24
CA LYS A 88 4.59 23.04 8.08
C LYS A 88 4.24 23.15 6.59
N LYS A 89 4.59 22.14 5.80
CA LYS A 89 3.97 21.95 4.48
C LYS A 89 2.78 21.02 4.72
N GLU A 90 1.63 21.63 5.01
CA GLU A 90 0.35 20.95 4.94
C GLU A 90 0.20 20.45 3.51
N LYS A 91 0.22 19.13 3.35
CA LYS A 91 -0.17 18.52 2.08
C LYS A 91 -1.48 17.79 2.36
N PRO A 92 -2.55 18.10 1.61
CA PRO A 92 -3.74 17.27 1.64
C PRO A 92 -3.34 15.86 1.19
N VAL A 93 -3.55 14.86 2.05
CA VAL A 93 -3.26 13.46 1.75
C VAL A 93 -4.47 12.64 2.14
N TYR A 94 -5.04 11.93 1.17
CA TYR A 94 -6.14 11.02 1.42
C TYR A 94 -5.75 9.89 2.38
N ASN A 95 -6.75 9.20 2.92
CA ASN A 95 -6.49 7.98 3.69
C ASN A 95 -5.81 6.90 2.83
N ARG A 96 -5.29 5.84 3.48
CA ARG A 96 -4.51 4.80 2.79
C ARG A 96 -5.29 4.06 1.71
N LEU A 97 -6.59 3.79 1.91
CA LEU A 97 -7.40 3.08 0.93
C LEU A 97 -7.62 3.94 -0.31
N THR A 98 -8.13 5.16 -0.12
CA THR A 98 -8.38 6.12 -1.19
C THR A 98 -7.11 6.36 -2.02
N THR A 99 -5.98 6.55 -1.34
CA THR A 99 -4.68 6.71 -1.98
C THR A 99 -4.30 5.50 -2.83
N ALA A 100 -4.48 4.28 -2.31
CA ALA A 100 -4.18 3.06 -3.06
C ALA A 100 -5.11 2.90 -4.27
N CYS A 101 -6.40 3.20 -4.12
CA CYS A 101 -7.36 3.15 -5.23
C CYS A 101 -7.02 4.14 -6.35
N ILE A 102 -6.58 5.36 -6.00
CA ILE A 102 -6.07 6.34 -6.98
C ILE A 102 -4.81 5.80 -7.67
N GLY A 103 -3.84 5.30 -6.91
CA GLY A 103 -2.58 4.76 -7.46
C GLY A 103 -2.76 3.53 -8.35
N LEU A 104 -3.85 2.80 -8.16
CA LEU A 104 -4.30 1.67 -8.97
C LEU A 104 -5.27 2.06 -10.09
N ASN A 105 -5.50 3.36 -10.31
CA ASN A 105 -6.43 3.88 -11.31
C ASN A 105 -7.86 3.32 -11.20
N LEU A 106 -8.31 2.96 -10.00
CA LEU A 106 -9.69 2.50 -9.75
C LEU A 106 -10.67 3.67 -9.65
N VAL A 107 -10.18 4.83 -9.21
CA VAL A 107 -10.92 6.08 -9.06
C VAL A 107 -9.97 7.24 -9.28
N SER A 108 -10.45 8.33 -9.88
CA SER A 108 -9.67 9.57 -10.02
C SER A 108 -9.99 10.57 -8.90
N GLU A 109 -9.07 11.48 -8.59
CA GLU A 109 -9.32 12.51 -7.56
C GLU A 109 -10.55 13.38 -7.88
N LYS A 110 -10.85 13.58 -9.18
CA LYS A 110 -12.00 14.36 -9.62
C LYS A 110 -13.34 13.65 -9.38
N GLU A 111 -13.33 12.32 -9.36
CA GLU A 111 -14.54 11.52 -9.15
C GLU A 111 -14.95 11.46 -7.68
N LEU A 112 -14.00 11.61 -6.75
CA LEU A 112 -14.21 11.40 -5.32
C LEU A 112 -15.31 12.29 -4.72
N SER A 113 -15.41 13.55 -5.15
CA SER A 113 -16.43 14.47 -4.63
C SER A 113 -17.85 14.20 -5.14
N THR A 114 -17.99 13.35 -6.14
CA THR A 114 -19.27 13.03 -6.79
C THR A 114 -19.59 11.54 -6.77
N ILE A 115 -18.84 10.77 -5.99
CA ILE A 115 -18.98 9.32 -5.94
C ILE A 115 -20.30 8.94 -5.29
N ASP A 116 -21.04 8.03 -5.91
CA ASP A 116 -22.28 7.47 -5.38
C ASP A 116 -22.08 6.03 -4.92
N ASP A 117 -23.09 5.49 -4.22
CA ASP A 117 -23.04 4.12 -3.68
C ASP A 117 -22.81 3.07 -4.78
N LYS A 118 -23.39 3.29 -5.97
CA LYS A 118 -23.18 2.40 -7.11
C LYS A 118 -21.72 2.36 -7.54
N ARG A 119 -21.05 3.51 -7.60
CA ARG A 119 -19.64 3.56 -7.96
C ARG A 119 -18.75 2.96 -6.87
N LEU A 120 -19.13 3.07 -5.59
CA LEU A 120 -18.45 2.39 -4.49
C LEU A 120 -18.53 0.86 -4.65
N ASP A 121 -19.71 0.31 -4.98
CA ASP A 121 -19.88 -1.12 -5.25
C ASP A 121 -19.02 -1.60 -6.43
N GLU A 122 -18.86 -0.78 -7.47
CA GLU A 122 -17.99 -1.08 -8.62
C GLU A 122 -16.51 -1.10 -8.23
N ILE A 123 -16.07 -0.18 -7.36
CA ILE A 123 -14.70 -0.15 -6.83
C ILE A 123 -14.44 -1.37 -5.96
N GLU A 124 -15.37 -1.73 -5.08
CA GLU A 124 -15.27 -2.92 -4.24
C GLU A 124 -15.11 -4.19 -5.07
N LYS A 125 -15.99 -4.40 -6.06
CA LYS A 125 -15.87 -5.53 -7.01
C LYS A 125 -14.54 -5.51 -7.75
N SER A 126 -14.07 -4.33 -8.14
CA SER A 126 -12.78 -4.19 -8.82
C SER A 126 -11.63 -4.62 -7.91
N LEU A 127 -11.64 -4.21 -6.63
CA LEU A 127 -10.63 -4.60 -5.64
C LEU A 127 -10.58 -6.13 -5.47
N GLU A 128 -11.74 -6.78 -5.32
CA GLU A 128 -11.83 -8.25 -5.19
C GLU A 128 -11.30 -9.01 -6.42
N GLN A 129 -11.44 -8.41 -7.60
CA GLN A 129 -11.00 -9.01 -8.86
C GLN A 129 -9.51 -8.78 -9.16
N ILE A 130 -8.83 -7.89 -8.43
CA ILE A 130 -7.41 -7.60 -8.65
C ILE A 130 -6.57 -8.87 -8.46
N LYS A 131 -5.90 -9.28 -9.54
CA LYS A 131 -4.92 -10.35 -9.52
C LYS A 131 -3.77 -10.05 -10.48
N ASN A 132 -2.55 -10.25 -9.98
CA ASN A 132 -1.31 -10.18 -10.76
C ASN A 132 -1.06 -8.86 -11.51
N ILE A 133 -1.34 -7.71 -10.88
CA ILE A 133 -1.07 -6.39 -11.47
C ILE A 133 0.38 -5.99 -11.18
N SER A 134 1.13 -5.65 -12.24
CA SER A 134 2.50 -5.13 -12.07
C SER A 134 2.46 -3.69 -11.59
N THR A 135 3.19 -3.40 -10.51
CA THR A 135 3.18 -2.10 -9.85
C THR A 135 4.59 -1.65 -9.49
N THR A 136 4.77 -0.34 -9.41
CA THR A 136 5.96 0.31 -8.85
C THR A 136 5.56 1.15 -7.65
N PHE A 137 6.43 1.21 -6.65
CA PHE A 137 6.20 1.96 -5.41
C PHE A 137 7.51 2.19 -4.66
N LYS A 138 7.53 3.17 -3.77
CA LYS A 138 8.63 3.38 -2.83
C LYS A 138 8.50 2.47 -1.62
N ILE A 139 9.65 2.04 -1.12
CA ILE A 139 9.76 1.34 0.15
C ILE A 139 10.13 2.35 1.22
N VAL A 140 9.36 2.37 2.30
CA VAL A 140 9.59 3.19 3.49
C VAL A 140 9.89 2.32 4.69
N ARG A 141 10.69 2.82 5.62
CA ARG A 141 10.93 2.12 6.89
C ARG A 141 9.91 2.58 7.91
N ASN A 142 9.22 1.64 8.56
CA ASN A 142 8.37 1.95 9.70
C ASN A 142 9.27 2.35 10.88
N GLU A 143 9.12 3.57 11.38
CA GLU A 143 9.96 4.09 12.47
C GLU A 143 9.82 3.31 13.78
N LYS A 144 8.63 2.76 14.05
CA LYS A 144 8.35 2.02 15.30
C LYS A 144 8.88 0.60 15.27
N THR A 145 8.65 -0.11 14.17
CA THR A 145 8.98 -1.54 14.08
C THR A 145 10.30 -1.80 13.34
N GLY A 146 10.84 -0.80 12.66
CA GLY A 146 12.04 -0.92 11.83
C GLY A 146 11.86 -1.73 10.55
N PHE A 147 10.69 -2.35 10.34
CA PHE A 147 10.36 -3.14 9.16
C PHE A 147 10.15 -2.26 7.93
N LEU A 148 10.45 -2.82 6.76
CA LEU A 148 10.14 -2.20 5.48
C LEU A 148 8.65 -2.30 5.20
N ASN A 149 8.08 -1.24 4.62
CA ASN A 149 6.70 -1.16 4.21
C ASN A 149 6.60 -0.46 2.85
N ILE A 150 5.50 -0.65 2.15
CA ILE A 150 5.20 0.04 0.90
C ILE A 150 4.54 1.38 1.24
N ASP A 151 4.98 2.46 0.58
CA ASP A 151 4.31 3.76 0.65
C ASP A 151 3.12 3.80 -0.32
N PRO A 152 1.87 3.80 0.19
CA PRO A 152 0.68 3.75 -0.65
C PRO A 152 0.57 4.94 -1.61
N THR A 153 1.12 6.10 -1.25
CA THR A 153 1.07 7.34 -2.06
C THR A 153 1.90 7.27 -3.33
N THR A 154 2.73 6.23 -3.45
CA THR A 154 3.67 6.05 -4.56
C THR A 154 3.34 4.86 -5.45
N ILE A 155 2.28 4.12 -5.12
CA ILE A 155 1.81 2.98 -5.91
C ILE A 155 1.37 3.50 -7.29
N LYS A 156 1.91 2.87 -8.34
CA LYS A 156 1.52 3.09 -9.73
C LYS A 156 1.50 1.78 -10.48
N ILE A 157 0.52 1.60 -11.37
CA ILE A 157 0.50 0.49 -12.31
C ILE A 157 1.61 0.67 -13.34
N ILE A 158 2.34 -0.41 -13.63
CA ILE A 158 3.25 -0.48 -14.76
C ILE A 158 2.42 -1.03 -15.93
N GLU A 159 2.02 -0.16 -16.86
CA GLU A 159 1.42 -0.61 -18.10
C GLU A 159 2.42 -1.52 -18.83
N LYS A 160 2.00 -2.72 -19.21
CA LYS A 160 2.83 -3.57 -20.08
C LYS A 160 3.04 -2.77 -21.36
N THR A 161 4.27 -2.33 -21.61
CA THR A 161 4.68 -1.88 -22.93
C THR A 161 4.59 -3.10 -23.83
N GLU A 162 3.52 -3.21 -24.61
CA GLU A 162 3.49 -4.10 -25.75
C GLU A 162 4.61 -3.65 -26.70
N LYS A 163 5.68 -4.46 -26.76
CA LYS A 163 6.47 -4.67 -27.98
C LYS A 163 7.30 -5.94 -27.81
N PRO A 164 6.92 -7.05 -28.46
CA PRO A 164 7.93 -7.95 -28.97
C PRO A 164 8.48 -7.31 -30.25
N SER A 165 9.63 -6.62 -30.16
CA SER A 165 10.47 -6.43 -31.33
C SER A 165 10.98 -7.82 -31.74
N LYS A 166 10.33 -8.41 -32.74
CA LYS A 166 10.92 -9.48 -33.53
C LYS A 166 12.24 -8.96 -34.10
N ILE A 167 13.33 -9.67 -33.84
CA ILE A 167 14.48 -9.76 -34.74
C ILE A 167 14.55 -11.23 -35.12
#